data_AF-A0AAE9MFY9-F1
#
_entry.id   AF-A0AAE9MFY9-F1
#
_cell.length_a   1.000
_cell.length_b   1.000
_cell.length_c   1.000
_cell.angle_alpha   90.00
_cell.angle_beta   90.00
_cell.angle_gamma   90.00
#
_symmetry.space_group_name_H-M   'P 1'
#
loop_
_entity.id
_entity.type
_entity.pdbx_description
1 polymer ?
#
loop_
_entity_poly.entity_id
_entity_poly.type
_entity_poly.pdbx_seq_one_letter_code
_entity_poly.pdbx_strand_id
1 'polypeptide(L)' 'MEQTMTNYLPAIDIMMCHLGISFEQACEQLGLSPLEQQNLSLLQEQQPE' A
#
# COMPACT_ATOMS: atom_id res chain seq x y z
N MET A 1 15.33 4.54 -4.76
CA MET A 1 14.09 5.02 -4.11
C MET A 1 12.91 4.07 -4.36
N GLU A 2 12.90 3.28 -5.45
CA GLU A 2 11.83 2.30 -5.75
C GLU A 2 11.70 1.11 -4.77
N GLN A 3 12.80 0.64 -4.16
CA GLN A 3 12.75 -0.54 -3.26
C GLN A 3 11.91 -0.31 -2.00
N THR A 4 11.71 0.94 -1.58
CA THR A 4 10.88 1.25 -0.41
C THR A 4 9.39 1.03 -0.72
N MET A 5 8.96 1.28 -1.96
CA MET A 5 7.55 1.19 -2.33
C MET A 5 7.05 -0.25 -2.40
N THR A 6 7.84 -1.17 -2.92
CA THR A 6 7.47 -2.60 -3.00
C THR A 6 7.32 -3.23 -1.62
N ASN A 7 8.02 -2.71 -0.60
CA ASN A 7 7.91 -3.19 0.78
C ASN A 7 6.64 -2.70 1.50
N TYR A 8 5.95 -1.69 0.98
CA TYR A 8 4.71 -1.21 1.60
C TYR A 8 3.51 -2.08 1.28
N LEU A 9 3.46 -2.75 0.11
CA LEU A 9 2.32 -3.59 -0.26
C LEU A 9 2.05 -4.72 0.76
N PRO A 10 3.05 -5.52 1.20
CA PRO A 10 2.83 -6.52 2.24
C PRO A 10 2.40 -5.91 3.57
N ALA A 11 2.95 -4.75 3.94
CA ALA A 11 2.58 -4.05 5.17
C ALA A 11 1.12 -3.57 5.12
N ILE A 12 0.70 -3.04 3.97
CA ILE A 12 -0.69 -2.62 3.70
C ILE A 12 -1.62 -3.82 3.77
N ASP A 13 -1.27 -4.93 3.13
CA ASP A 13 -2.10 -6.13 3.10
C ASP A 13 -2.30 -6.74 4.50
N ILE A 14 -1.23 -6.77 5.32
CA ILE A 14 -1.30 -7.15 6.73
C ILE A 14 -2.23 -6.20 7.50
N MET A 15 -2.11 -4.89 7.32
CA MET A 15 -2.96 -3.91 7.99
C MET A 15 -4.43 -4.04 7.58
N MET A 16 -4.72 -4.25 6.29
CA MET A 16 -6.09 -4.48 5.84
C MET A 16 -6.68 -5.76 6.48
N CYS A 17 -5.92 -6.86 6.50
CA CYS A 17 -6.37 -8.12 7.09
C CYS A 17 -6.53 -8.06 8.62
N HIS A 18 -5.61 -7.40 9.34
CA HIS A 18 -5.59 -7.41 10.81
C HIS A 18 -6.42 -6.28 11.43
N LEU A 19 -6.44 -5.11 10.80
CA LEU A 19 -7.16 -3.94 11.30
C LEU A 19 -8.53 -3.77 10.63
N GLY A 20 -8.80 -4.50 9.54
CA GLY A 20 -10.05 -4.38 8.78
C GLY A 20 -10.21 -3.02 8.10
N ILE A 21 -9.09 -2.33 7.83
CA ILE A 21 -9.07 -1.00 7.21
C ILE A 21 -8.91 -1.11 5.70
N SER A 22 -9.33 -0.08 4.96
CA SER A 22 -9.11 -0.03 3.51
C SER A 22 -7.65 0.25 3.16
N PHE A 23 -7.28 -0.02 1.91
CA PHE A 23 -5.96 0.31 1.36
C PHE A 23 -5.60 1.80 1.56
N GLU A 24 -6.57 2.69 1.32
CA GLU A 24 -6.39 4.13 1.46
C GLU A 24 -6.10 4.53 2.92
N GLN A 25 -6.84 3.95 3.87
CA GLN A 25 -6.61 4.15 5.30
C GLN A 25 -5.25 3.60 5.76
N ALA A 26 -4.85 2.44 5.24
CA ALA A 26 -3.52 1.88 5.51
C ALA A 26 -2.42 2.81 4.98
N CYS A 27 -2.62 3.40 3.80
CA CYS A 27 -1.67 4.33 3.24
C CYS A 27 -1.59 5.66 4.01
N GLU A 28 -2.73 6.17 4.49
CA GLU A 28 -2.76 7.32 5.40
C GLU A 28 -2.03 7.04 6.71
N GLN A 29 -2.19 5.84 7.29
CA GLN A 29 -1.45 5.44 8.51
C GLN A 29 0.06 5.33 8.29
N LEU A 30 0.49 4.94 7.09
CA LEU A 30 1.91 4.90 6.72
C LEU A 30 2.49 6.30 6.42
N GLY A 31 1.66 7.34 6.39
CA GLY A 31 2.08 8.69 6.04
C GLY A 31 2.46 8.84 4.57
N LEU A 32 1.90 8.01 3.70
CA LEU A 32 2.19 8.03 2.27
C LEU A 32 1.53 9.22 1.60
N SER A 33 2.26 9.87 0.69
CA SER A 33 1.72 10.97 -0.10
C SER A 33 0.69 10.46 -1.12
N PRO A 34 -0.23 11.33 -1.62
CA PRO A 34 -1.20 10.94 -2.65
C PRO A 34 -0.56 10.40 -3.95
N LEU A 35 0.66 10.84 -4.25
CA LEU A 35 1.43 10.34 -5.39
C LEU A 35 1.93 8.92 -5.14
N GLU A 36 2.40 8.63 -3.92
CA GLU A 36 2.83 7.29 -3.54
C GLU A 36 1.67 6.31 -3.47
N GLN A 37 0.51 6.74 -2.95
CA GLN A 37 -0.72 5.95 -2.98
C GLN A 37 -1.13 5.54 -4.40
N GLN A 38 -1.09 6.46 -5.35
CA GLN A 38 -1.38 6.16 -6.75
C GLN A 38 -0.38 5.15 -7.32
N ASN A 39 0.92 5.36 -7.10
CA ASN A 39 1.94 4.42 -7.54
C ASN A 39 1.76 3.02 -6.92
N LEU A 40 1.43 2.94 -5.63
CA LEU A 40 1.18 1.67 -4.94
C LEU A 40 -0.09 0.99 -5.43
N SER A 41 -1.15 1.75 -5.73
CA SER A 41 -2.39 1.21 -6.32
C SER A 41 -2.10 0.57 -7.68
N LEU A 42 -1.34 1.28 -8.54
CA LEU A 42 -0.91 0.76 -9.84
C LEU A 42 0.00 -0.47 -9.74
N LEU A 43 0.84 -0.55 -8.69
CA LEU A 43 1.67 -1.71 -8.41
C LEU A 43 0.84 -2.90 -7.91
N GLN A 44 -0.18 -2.65 -7.10
CA GLN A 44 -1.10 -3.67 -6.60
C GLN A 44 -1.87 -4.33 -7.75
N GLU A 45 -2.33 -3.55 -8.73
CA GLU A 45 -3.00 -4.08 -9.95
C GLU A 45 -2.06 -4.92 -10.84
N GLN A 46 -0.74 -4.73 -10.72
CA GLN A 46 0.27 -5.44 -11.50
C GLN A 46 0.83 -6.69 -10.83
N GLN A 47 0.50 -6.95 -9.56
CA GLN A 47 0.78 -8.23 -8.91
C GLN A 47 -0.41 -9.18 -9.12
N PRO A 48 -0.37 -10.10 -10.10
CA PRO A 48 -1.27 -11.23 -10.09
C PRO A 48 -1.02 -12.05 -8.81
N GLU A 49 -2.10 -12.48 -8.15
CA GLU A 49 -2.10 -13.40 -7.00
C GLU A 49 -1.13 -14.59 -7.16
#